data_AF-A0A840NIK7-F1
#
_entry.id   AF-A0A840NIK7-F1
#
_cell.length_a   1.000
_cell.length_b   1.000
_cell.length_c   1.000
_cell.angle_alpha   90.00
_cell.angle_beta   90.00
_cell.angle_gamma   90.00
#
_symmetry.space_group_name_H-M   'P 1'
#
loop_
_entity.id
_entity.type
_entity.pdbx_description
1 polymer ?
#
loop_
_entity_poly.entity_id
_entity_poly.type
_entity_poly.pdbx_seq_one_letter_code
_entity_poly.pdbx_strand_id
1 'polypeptide(L)'
;METSGVLTARRRRFALVAGAVVVLLLIAVASWHLPFAGQWRETRAAAELLPAEPGAPGQWRRSADFAPAAPSMTGLRDRWTRVWKDSAADGHEPGFDETAHRFASPTWAWLTFRLGDPSDRYAEKYDRITEVPAPVPPEADEARFYCARFDGRPEECTRWYAWIRYGQYIVSVTADPLDDGTTPNRTGARLERILAEADRTFTTTTAGR
;
A
#
# COMPACT_ATOMS: atom_id res chain seq x y z
N MET A 1 -52.92 28.23 -31.99
CA MET A 1 -53.13 27.65 -30.64
C MET A 1 -52.30 26.36 -30.61
N GLU A 2 -50.98 26.47 -30.44
CA GLU A 2 -50.06 25.33 -30.70
C GLU A 2 -48.79 25.35 -29.81
N THR A 3 -48.79 26.16 -28.75
CA THR A 3 -47.65 26.30 -27.84
C THR A 3 -47.64 25.28 -26.69
N SER A 4 -48.80 24.67 -26.40
CA SER A 4 -48.97 23.79 -25.24
C SER A 4 -48.26 22.44 -25.38
N GLY A 5 -48.23 21.85 -26.58
CA GLY A 5 -47.61 20.54 -26.83
C GLY A 5 -46.08 20.55 -26.81
N VAL A 6 -45.47 21.66 -27.26
CA VAL A 6 -44.01 21.84 -27.27
C VAL A 6 -43.46 21.97 -25.84
N LEU A 7 -44.17 22.68 -24.96
CA LEU A 7 -43.80 22.83 -23.55
C LEU A 7 -43.89 21.51 -22.77
N THR A 8 -44.90 20.67 -23.05
CA THR A 8 -45.05 19.35 -22.41
C THR A 8 -43.98 18.37 -22.86
N ALA A 9 -43.66 18.34 -24.15
CA ALA A 9 -42.60 17.48 -24.70
C ALA A 9 -41.20 17.89 -24.16
N ARG A 10 -40.94 19.20 -24.04
CA ARG A 10 -39.67 19.72 -23.51
C ARG A 10 -39.52 19.43 -22.01
N ARG A 11 -40.59 19.55 -21.22
CA ARG A 11 -40.61 19.16 -19.79
C ARG A 11 -40.41 17.65 -19.59
N ARG A 12 -41.01 16.80 -20.42
CA ARG A 12 -40.79 15.33 -20.38
C ARG A 12 -39.34 14.96 -20.71
N ARG A 13 -38.75 15.57 -21.75
CA ARG A 13 -37.33 15.34 -22.08
C ARG A 13 -36.40 15.82 -20.97
N PHE A 14 -36.68 16.97 -20.36
CA PHE A 14 -35.89 17.46 -19.23
C PHE A 14 -36.01 16.55 -18.01
N ALA A 15 -37.21 16.07 -17.68
CA ALA A 15 -37.42 15.10 -16.60
C ALA A 15 -36.71 13.77 -16.85
N LEU A 16 -36.68 13.28 -18.10
CA LEU A 16 -35.94 12.08 -18.48
C LEU A 16 -34.42 12.27 -18.34
N VAL A 17 -33.89 13.40 -18.82
CA VAL A 17 -32.46 13.71 -18.70
C VAL A 17 -32.07 13.90 -17.23
N ALA A 18 -32.84 14.68 -16.47
CA ALA A 18 -32.60 14.88 -15.04
C ALA A 18 -32.69 13.55 -14.27
N GLY A 19 -33.69 12.71 -14.59
CA GLY A 19 -33.81 11.36 -14.03
C GLY A 19 -32.61 10.48 -14.35
N ALA A 20 -32.15 10.48 -15.61
CA ALA A 20 -30.95 9.74 -16.02
C ALA A 20 -29.68 10.24 -15.29
N VAL A 21 -29.54 11.56 -15.10
CA VAL A 21 -28.43 12.15 -14.34
C VAL A 21 -28.47 11.72 -12.88
N VAL A 22 -29.65 11.74 -12.24
CA VAL A 22 -29.80 11.26 -10.86
C VAL A 22 -29.46 9.78 -10.76
N VAL A 23 -29.92 8.94 -11.69
CA VAL A 23 -29.58 7.52 -11.72
C VAL A 23 -28.07 7.31 -11.90
N LEU A 24 -27.43 8.05 -12.81
CA LEU A 24 -25.98 7.97 -12.99
C LEU A 24 -25.21 8.43 -11.75
N LEU A 25 -25.66 9.48 -11.07
CA LEU A 25 -25.08 9.93 -9.81
C LEU A 25 -25.25 8.87 -8.72
N LEU A 26 -26.42 8.25 -8.61
CA LEU A 26 -26.67 7.17 -7.66
C LEU A 26 -25.81 5.95 -7.98
N ILE A 27 -25.63 5.58 -9.25
CA ILE A 27 -24.73 4.51 -9.66
C ILE A 27 -23.28 4.87 -9.35
N ALA A 28 -22.85 6.12 -9.56
CA ALA A 28 -21.50 6.56 -9.24
C ALA A 28 -21.24 6.51 -7.72
N VAL A 29 -22.15 7.07 -6.91
CA VAL A 29 -22.10 7.01 -5.44
C VAL A 29 -22.16 5.55 -4.98
N ALA A 30 -23.05 4.75 -5.55
CA ALA A 30 -23.15 3.34 -5.24
C ALA A 30 -21.87 2.61 -5.64
N SER A 31 -21.25 2.84 -6.80
CA SER A 31 -19.96 2.20 -7.16
C SER A 31 -18.78 2.65 -6.28
N TRP A 32 -18.87 3.85 -5.71
CA TRP A 32 -17.87 4.37 -4.79
C TRP A 32 -18.00 3.79 -3.37
N HIS A 33 -19.25 3.50 -2.95
CA HIS A 33 -19.60 3.03 -1.61
C HIS A 33 -19.97 1.55 -1.52
N LEU A 34 -20.35 0.93 -2.63
CA LEU A 34 -20.54 -0.51 -2.77
C LEU A 34 -19.15 -1.07 -2.99
N PRO A 35 -18.56 -1.69 -1.96
CA PRO A 35 -17.34 -2.41 -2.19
C PRO A 35 -17.61 -3.49 -3.23
N PHE A 36 -16.62 -3.78 -4.05
CA PHE A 36 -16.46 -5.16 -4.49
C PHE A 36 -16.41 -5.98 -3.19
N ALA A 37 -17.51 -6.66 -2.85
CA ALA A 37 -17.86 -7.08 -1.48
C ALA A 37 -16.84 -7.98 -0.77
N GLY A 38 -15.77 -8.39 -1.45
CA GLY A 38 -14.63 -9.11 -0.89
C GLY A 38 -13.46 -8.25 -0.39
N GLN A 39 -13.46 -6.92 -0.57
CA GLN A 39 -12.29 -6.08 -0.24
C GLN A 39 -12.30 -5.45 1.15
N TRP A 40 -13.44 -5.44 1.86
CA TRP A 40 -13.44 -4.99 3.26
C TRP A 40 -12.93 -6.11 4.16
N ARG A 41 -11.78 -5.87 4.78
CA ARG A 41 -11.21 -6.75 5.81
C ARG A 41 -11.70 -6.34 7.20
N GLU A 42 -11.48 -7.21 8.17
CA GLU A 42 -11.73 -6.89 9.58
C GLU A 42 -11.00 -5.59 9.96
N THR A 43 -11.68 -4.75 10.73
CA THR A 43 -11.15 -3.45 11.13
C THR A 43 -10.17 -3.60 12.30
N ARG A 44 -8.88 -3.70 11.97
CA ARG A 44 -7.77 -3.74 12.94
C ARG A 44 -6.97 -2.43 13.01
N ALA A 45 -6.24 -2.24 14.10
CA ALA A 45 -5.27 -1.15 14.19
C ALA A 45 -4.08 -1.43 13.27
N ALA A 46 -3.44 -0.40 12.70
CA ALA A 46 -2.29 -0.58 11.81
C ALA A 46 -1.12 -1.31 12.52
N ALA A 47 -0.99 -1.13 13.83
CA ALA A 47 0.01 -1.81 14.65
C ALA A 47 -0.13 -3.34 14.68
N GLU A 48 -1.35 -3.86 14.51
CA GLU A 48 -1.64 -5.30 14.55
C GLU A 48 -1.36 -6.00 13.21
N LEU A 49 -1.10 -5.23 12.15
CA LEU A 49 -0.87 -5.74 10.79
C LEU A 49 0.60 -6.09 10.55
N LEU A 50 1.51 -5.49 11.32
CA LEU A 50 2.92 -5.76 11.22
C LEU A 50 3.29 -6.90 12.19
N PRO A 51 3.99 -7.94 11.72
CA PRO A 51 4.16 -9.16 12.49
C PRO A 51 5.16 -9.01 13.64
N ALA A 52 4.94 -9.58 14.82
CA ALA A 52 5.69 -9.22 16.03
C ALA A 52 7.23 -9.21 15.91
N GLU A 53 7.89 -10.23 15.31
CA GLU A 53 9.36 -10.34 15.28
C GLU A 53 9.90 -11.18 14.09
N PRO A 54 10.80 -10.65 13.25
CA PRO A 54 11.29 -11.29 12.02
C PRO A 54 12.36 -12.38 12.26
N GLY A 55 12.33 -13.03 13.44
CA GLY A 55 13.16 -14.19 13.76
C GLY A 55 14.68 -13.99 13.60
N ALA A 56 15.18 -12.75 13.76
CA ALA A 56 16.58 -12.41 13.53
C ALA A 56 17.16 -11.55 14.68
N PRO A 57 18.45 -11.73 15.04
CA PRO A 57 19.08 -11.01 16.15
C PRO A 57 19.18 -9.52 15.85
N GLY A 58 18.51 -8.68 16.65
CA GLY A 58 18.53 -7.22 16.53
C GLY A 58 17.46 -6.58 17.43
N GLN A 59 17.36 -5.25 17.43
CA GLN A 59 16.35 -4.54 18.22
C GLN A 59 15.37 -3.79 17.32
N TRP A 60 14.10 -4.13 17.44
CA TRP A 60 13.03 -3.28 16.94
C TRP A 60 13.00 -1.98 17.72
N ARG A 61 13.09 -0.88 16.98
CA ARG A 61 12.81 0.44 17.52
C ARG A 61 11.54 0.95 16.85
N ARG A 62 10.62 1.46 17.66
CA ARG A 62 9.55 2.30 17.10
C ARG A 62 10.22 3.53 16.49
N SER A 63 9.90 3.84 15.25
CA SER A 63 10.31 5.14 14.71
C SER A 63 9.61 6.22 15.51
N ALA A 64 10.33 7.30 15.85
CA ALA A 64 9.75 8.47 16.48
C ALA A 64 8.78 9.22 15.55
N ASP A 65 8.74 8.90 14.25
CA ASP A 65 7.87 9.50 13.23
C ASP A 65 6.41 8.98 13.29
N PHE A 66 5.90 8.87 14.51
CA PHE A 66 4.50 8.61 14.80
C PHE A 66 3.67 9.86 14.49
N ALA A 67 3.47 10.16 13.20
CA ALA A 67 2.38 11.04 12.79
C ALA A 67 1.17 10.13 12.47
N PRO A 68 0.16 10.02 13.37
CA PRO A 68 -1.02 9.18 13.18
C PRO A 68 -1.84 9.55 11.93
N ALA A 69 -1.63 10.75 11.40
CA ALA A 69 -1.94 11.13 10.03
C ALA A 69 -0.73 11.88 9.47
N ALA A 70 0.06 11.28 8.58
CA ALA A 70 0.84 12.12 7.69
C ALA A 70 -0.18 12.96 6.90
N PRO A 71 -0.19 14.30 7.00
CA PRO A 71 -1.28 15.14 6.50
C PRO A 71 -1.48 15.10 4.96
N SER A 72 -0.68 14.31 4.23
CA SER A 72 -0.68 14.25 2.78
C SER A 72 -1.48 13.11 2.14
N MET A 73 -2.00 12.13 2.90
CA MET A 73 -2.74 10.99 2.32
C MET A 73 -4.23 11.04 2.62
N THR A 74 -5.02 11.47 1.65
CA THR A 74 -6.48 11.53 1.75
C THR A 74 -7.07 10.16 2.05
N GLY A 75 -7.96 10.10 3.05
CA GLY A 75 -8.60 8.86 3.46
C GLY A 75 -7.78 8.00 4.43
N LEU A 76 -6.56 8.40 4.81
CA LEU A 76 -5.77 7.73 5.85
C LEU A 76 -6.47 7.86 7.22
N ARG A 77 -6.59 6.76 7.96
CA ARG A 77 -7.20 6.70 9.30
C ARG A 77 -6.21 6.41 10.40
N ASP A 78 -5.26 5.52 10.12
CA ASP A 78 -4.26 5.08 11.08
C ASP A 78 -2.98 4.69 10.32
N ARG A 79 -1.84 4.92 10.96
CA ARG A 79 -0.52 4.61 10.41
C ARG A 79 0.39 4.15 11.53
N TRP A 80 1.08 3.04 11.30
CA TRP A 80 2.06 2.49 12.24
C TRP A 80 3.36 2.16 11.51
N THR A 81 4.48 2.66 12.02
CA THR A 81 5.81 2.44 11.46
C THR A 81 6.74 1.84 12.51
N ARG A 82 7.56 0.89 12.10
CA ARG A 82 8.63 0.32 12.92
C ARG A 82 9.89 0.15 12.09
N VAL A 83 11.03 0.25 12.77
CA VAL A 83 12.35 0.16 12.16
C VAL A 83 13.12 -0.91 12.88
N TRP A 84 13.63 -1.86 12.12
CA TRP A 84 14.60 -2.82 12.63
C TRP A 84 15.98 -2.36 12.20
N LYS A 85 16.91 -2.39 13.14
CA LYS A 85 18.32 -2.13 12.87
C LYS A 85 19.14 -3.34 13.29
N ASP A 86 20.04 -3.77 12.40
CA ASP A 86 21.02 -4.78 12.75
C ASP A 86 22.05 -4.16 13.68
N SER A 87 22.19 -4.73 14.88
CA SER A 87 23.19 -4.30 15.86
C SER A 87 24.62 -4.70 15.48
N ALA A 88 24.80 -5.45 14.38
CA ALA A 88 26.06 -6.12 14.04
C ALA A 88 26.99 -5.39 13.05
N ALA A 89 26.67 -4.19 12.55
CA ALA A 89 27.47 -3.56 11.50
C ALA A 89 28.11 -2.23 11.93
N ASP A 90 29.41 -2.13 11.68
CA ASP A 90 30.34 -1.04 12.00
C ASP A 90 29.91 0.35 11.47
N GLY A 91 28.93 0.98 12.14
CA GLY A 91 28.56 2.39 11.92
C GLY A 91 27.68 2.66 10.69
N HIS A 92 27.34 1.64 9.90
CA HIS A 92 26.22 1.66 8.96
C HIS A 92 25.32 0.47 9.31
N GLU A 93 24.28 0.68 10.11
CA GLU A 93 23.38 -0.38 10.54
C GLU A 93 22.39 -0.70 9.39
N PRO A 94 22.55 -1.81 8.64
CA PRO A 94 21.56 -2.22 7.68
C PRO A 94 20.24 -2.48 8.40
N GLY A 95 19.16 -1.95 7.83
CA GLY A 95 17.86 -1.92 8.49
C GLY A 95 16.73 -2.18 7.53
N PHE A 96 15.55 -2.41 8.12
CA PHE A 96 14.31 -2.40 7.38
C PHE A 96 13.27 -1.57 8.11
N ASP A 97 12.54 -0.80 7.30
CA ASP A 97 11.43 0.03 7.74
C ASP A 97 10.15 -0.62 7.25
N GLU A 98 9.24 -0.90 8.17
CA GLU A 98 7.91 -1.37 7.85
C GLU A 98 6.89 -0.32 8.25
N THR A 99 5.94 -0.04 7.37
CA THR A 99 4.82 0.85 7.66
C THR A 99 3.52 0.22 7.20
N ALA A 100 2.55 0.16 8.10
CA ALA A 100 1.17 -0.17 7.79
C ALA A 100 0.33 1.10 7.76
N HIS A 101 -0.46 1.26 6.71
CA HIS A 101 -1.46 2.31 6.54
C HIS A 101 -2.84 1.66 6.54
N ARG A 102 -3.75 2.21 7.32
CA ARG A 102 -5.18 1.88 7.27
C ARG A 102 -5.94 3.05 6.69
N PHE A 103 -6.74 2.78 5.68
CA PHE A 103 -7.60 3.77 5.05
C PHE A 103 -9.05 3.66 5.52
N ALA A 104 -9.80 4.72 5.28
CA ALA A 104 -11.22 4.82 5.61
C ALA A 104 -12.07 3.85 4.77
N SER A 105 -11.59 3.46 3.59
CA SER A 105 -12.24 2.48 2.71
C SER A 105 -11.22 1.80 1.79
N PRO A 106 -11.57 0.61 1.23
CA PRO A 106 -10.77 -0.05 0.19
C PRO A 106 -10.54 0.84 -1.04
N THR A 107 -11.51 1.68 -1.41
CA THR A 107 -11.39 2.62 -2.53
C THR A 107 -10.26 3.62 -2.31
N TRP A 108 -10.13 4.17 -1.10
CA TRP A 108 -9.03 5.08 -0.78
C TRP A 108 -7.69 4.36 -0.80
N ALA A 109 -7.61 3.16 -0.23
CA ALA A 109 -6.40 2.35 -0.31
C ALA A 109 -6.02 2.03 -1.77
N TRP A 110 -6.98 1.68 -2.62
CA TRP A 110 -6.74 1.42 -4.04
C TRP A 110 -6.24 2.67 -4.78
N LEU A 111 -6.88 3.83 -4.59
CA LEU A 111 -6.44 5.09 -5.19
C LEU A 111 -5.02 5.46 -4.73
N THR A 112 -4.75 5.38 -3.43
CA THR A 112 -3.41 5.66 -2.90
C THR A 112 -2.38 4.66 -3.41
N PHE A 113 -2.73 3.38 -3.56
CA PHE A 113 -1.83 2.38 -4.11
C PHE A 113 -1.48 2.66 -5.57
N ARG A 114 -2.46 3.12 -6.37
CA ARG A 114 -2.26 3.44 -7.78
C ARG A 114 -1.50 4.73 -8.02
N LEU A 115 -1.72 5.74 -7.18
CA LEU A 115 -1.11 7.07 -7.33
C LEU A 115 0.20 7.24 -6.55
N GLY A 116 0.41 6.44 -5.50
CA GLY A 116 1.54 6.56 -4.58
C GLY A 116 2.70 5.65 -4.93
N ASP A 117 3.00 5.49 -6.23
CA ASP A 117 4.09 4.62 -6.68
C ASP A 117 5.40 4.98 -5.95
N PRO A 118 6.05 4.03 -5.25
CA PRO A 118 7.34 4.26 -4.61
C PRO A 118 8.41 4.81 -5.57
N SER A 119 8.37 4.47 -6.87
CA SER A 119 9.31 5.03 -7.84
C SER A 119 9.26 6.54 -7.89
N ASP A 120 8.07 7.11 -7.89
CA ASP A 120 7.88 8.56 -8.01
C ASP A 120 8.28 9.26 -6.70
N ARG A 121 7.96 8.64 -5.57
CA ARG A 121 8.27 9.18 -4.24
C ARG A 121 9.77 9.24 -3.96
N TYR A 122 10.55 8.31 -4.51
CA TYR A 122 11.97 8.17 -4.22
C TYR A 122 12.88 8.48 -5.42
N ALA A 123 12.31 8.87 -6.56
CA ALA A 123 13.06 9.19 -7.79
C ALA A 123 14.18 10.23 -7.57
N GLU A 124 13.99 11.20 -6.67
CA GLU A 124 15.00 12.22 -6.38
C GLU A 124 16.19 11.70 -5.55
N LYS A 125 16.07 10.52 -4.94
CA LYS A 125 17.07 9.96 -4.03
C LYS A 125 17.98 8.92 -4.67
N TYR A 126 17.58 8.38 -5.83
CA TYR A 126 18.26 7.29 -6.50
C TYR A 126 18.31 7.55 -8.00
N ASP A 127 19.41 7.20 -8.63
CA ASP A 127 19.58 7.43 -10.08
C ASP A 127 18.61 6.56 -10.90
N ARG A 128 18.28 5.36 -10.38
CA ARG A 128 17.33 4.47 -11.03
C ARG A 128 16.48 3.73 -10.01
N ILE A 129 15.17 3.69 -10.26
CA ILE A 129 14.23 2.80 -9.56
C ILE A 129 13.54 1.94 -10.62
N THR A 130 13.58 0.63 -10.44
CA THR A 130 13.02 -0.33 -11.39
C THR A 130 12.06 -1.26 -10.67
N GLU A 131 10.85 -1.39 -11.20
CA GLU A 131 9.90 -2.40 -10.73
C GLU A 131 10.44 -3.79 -11.07
N VAL A 132 10.43 -4.67 -10.08
CA VAL A 132 10.92 -6.05 -10.18
C VAL A 132 9.71 -6.96 -10.12
N PRO A 133 9.52 -7.86 -11.10
CA PRO A 133 8.44 -8.83 -11.03
C PRO A 133 8.68 -9.79 -9.87
N ALA A 134 7.71 -9.90 -8.96
CA ALA A 134 7.71 -10.91 -7.91
C ALA A 134 6.29 -11.42 -7.66
N PRO A 135 6.12 -12.64 -7.13
CA PRO A 135 4.81 -13.17 -6.81
C PRO A 135 4.06 -12.27 -5.83
N VAL A 136 2.79 -11.99 -6.14
CA VAL A 136 1.89 -11.32 -5.20
C VAL A 136 1.63 -12.28 -4.03
N PRO A 137 1.76 -11.82 -2.77
CA PRO A 137 1.41 -12.65 -1.62
C PRO A 137 -0.03 -13.18 -1.72
N PRO A 138 -0.31 -14.43 -1.32
CA PRO A 138 -1.62 -15.07 -1.50
C PRO A 138 -2.80 -14.27 -0.95
N GLU A 139 -2.64 -13.58 0.18
CA GLU A 139 -3.71 -12.79 0.78
C GLU A 139 -3.72 -11.35 0.27
N ALA A 140 -2.73 -10.90 -0.50
CA ALA A 140 -2.68 -9.55 -1.02
C ALA A 140 -3.58 -9.39 -2.25
N ASP A 141 -4.26 -8.25 -2.33
CA ASP A 141 -5.07 -7.92 -3.51
C ASP A 141 -4.16 -7.46 -4.66
N GLU A 142 -3.12 -6.68 -4.35
CA GLU A 142 -2.12 -6.14 -5.27
C GLU A 142 -0.76 -5.99 -4.56
N ALA A 143 0.34 -6.21 -5.26
CA ALA A 143 1.69 -5.97 -4.76
C ALA A 143 2.58 -5.40 -5.86
N ARG A 144 3.50 -4.52 -5.48
CA ARG A 144 4.57 -4.00 -6.34
C ARG A 144 5.89 -4.04 -5.59
N PHE A 145 6.95 -4.38 -6.30
CA PHE A 145 8.28 -4.52 -5.75
C PHE A 145 9.24 -3.70 -6.58
N TYR A 146 10.15 -2.98 -5.94
CA TYR A 146 11.10 -2.12 -6.62
C TYR A 146 12.50 -2.33 -6.08
N CYS A 147 13.46 -2.18 -6.98
CA CYS A 147 14.85 -2.06 -6.67
C CYS A 147 15.34 -0.67 -7.07
N ALA A 148 15.86 0.08 -6.09
CA ALA A 148 16.51 1.36 -6.30
C ALA A 148 18.03 1.20 -6.35
N ARG A 149 18.70 1.96 -7.22
CA ARG A 149 20.15 1.87 -7.50
C ARG A 149 20.77 3.24 -7.73
N PHE A 150 22.07 3.33 -7.44
CA PHE A 150 22.93 4.41 -7.91
C PHE A 150 23.71 3.97 -9.17
N ASP A 151 23.94 4.89 -10.11
CA ASP A 151 24.57 4.63 -11.41
C ASP A 151 26.03 4.13 -11.28
N GLY A 152 26.68 4.37 -10.13
CA GLY A 152 28.00 3.82 -9.78
C GLY A 152 28.00 2.38 -9.28
N ARG A 153 26.83 1.77 -9.01
CA ARG A 153 26.65 0.37 -8.57
C ARG A 153 25.44 -0.28 -9.26
N PRO A 154 25.43 -0.40 -10.60
CA PRO A 154 24.23 -0.78 -11.36
C PRO A 154 23.81 -2.25 -11.21
N GLU A 155 24.74 -3.12 -10.84
CA GLU A 155 24.53 -4.57 -10.63
C GLU A 155 23.89 -4.87 -9.26
N GLU A 156 24.02 -3.96 -8.28
CA GLU A 156 23.61 -4.18 -6.89
C GLU A 156 22.39 -3.34 -6.54
N CYS A 157 21.39 -3.96 -5.93
CA CYS A 157 20.26 -3.22 -5.42
C CYS A 157 20.67 -2.40 -4.20
N THR A 158 20.57 -1.07 -4.28
CA THR A 158 20.89 -0.18 -3.17
C THR A 158 19.76 -0.10 -2.15
N ARG A 159 18.50 -0.26 -2.56
CA ARG A 159 17.37 -0.37 -1.63
C ARG A 159 16.21 -1.11 -2.26
N TRP A 160 15.62 -2.01 -1.49
CA TRP A 160 14.41 -2.71 -1.87
C TRP A 160 13.18 -2.02 -1.32
N TYR A 161 12.11 -2.01 -2.10
CA TYR A 161 10.79 -1.54 -1.70
C TYR A 161 9.75 -2.59 -2.04
N ALA A 162 8.88 -2.89 -1.08
CA ALA A 162 7.66 -3.64 -1.31
C ALA A 162 6.47 -2.76 -0.92
N TRP A 163 5.47 -2.70 -1.78
CA TRP A 163 4.26 -1.92 -1.60
C TRP A 163 3.06 -2.83 -1.87
N ILE A 164 2.30 -3.18 -0.83
CA ILE A 164 1.35 -4.29 -0.87
C ILE A 164 0.01 -3.84 -0.31
N ARG A 165 -1.08 -4.13 -1.02
CA ARG A 165 -2.45 -3.77 -0.66
C ARG A 165 -3.25 -4.98 -0.19
N TYR A 166 -3.91 -4.83 0.95
CA TYR A 166 -4.84 -5.80 1.52
C TYR A 166 -6.17 -5.09 1.84
N GLY A 167 -7.13 -5.09 0.92
CA GLY A 167 -8.40 -4.39 1.13
C GLY A 167 -8.21 -2.89 1.40
N GLN A 168 -8.62 -2.43 2.59
CA GLN A 168 -8.42 -1.07 3.10
C GLN A 168 -7.03 -0.79 3.70
N TYR A 169 -6.08 -1.71 3.57
CA TYR A 169 -4.75 -1.60 4.15
C TYR A 169 -3.67 -1.53 3.07
N ILE A 170 -2.61 -0.76 3.33
CA ILE A 170 -1.37 -0.79 2.54
C ILE A 170 -0.20 -1.02 3.50
N VAL A 171 0.59 -2.06 3.22
CA VAL A 171 1.84 -2.34 3.92
C VAL A 171 2.99 -1.97 2.99
N SER A 172 3.91 -1.16 3.49
CA SER A 172 5.14 -0.81 2.81
C SER A 172 6.34 -1.32 3.59
N VAL A 173 7.23 -2.03 2.92
CA VAL A 173 8.49 -2.50 3.49
C VAL A 173 9.62 -1.90 2.68
N THR A 174 10.61 -1.32 3.35
CA THR A 174 11.86 -0.90 2.71
C THR A 174 13.02 -1.62 3.38
N ALA A 175 13.98 -2.11 2.62
CA ALA A 175 15.12 -2.84 3.14
C ALA A 175 16.41 -2.37 2.46
N ASP A 176 17.39 -1.98 3.27
CA ASP A 176 18.74 -1.70 2.79
C ASP A 176 19.49 -3.05 2.59
N PRO A 177 20.35 -3.16 1.56
CA PRO A 177 21.17 -4.34 1.34
C PRO A 177 22.10 -4.58 2.55
N LEU A 178 22.07 -5.82 3.03
CA LEU A 178 22.95 -6.36 4.06
C LEU A 178 24.20 -6.86 3.32
N ASP A 179 24.97 -5.95 2.72
CA ASP A 179 26.23 -6.34 2.09
C ASP A 179 27.36 -6.24 3.11
N ASP A 180 27.74 -7.40 3.66
CA ASP A 180 28.99 -7.57 4.41
C ASP A 180 30.16 -7.98 3.48
N GLY A 181 29.93 -8.02 2.16
CA GLY A 181 30.91 -8.42 1.15
C GLY A 181 31.25 -9.92 1.15
N THR A 182 30.59 -10.74 1.97
CA THR A 182 30.94 -12.17 2.14
C THR A 182 29.82 -13.14 1.76
N THR A 183 28.57 -12.67 1.65
CA THR A 183 27.45 -13.53 1.23
C THR A 183 26.50 -12.83 0.26
N PRO A 184 26.47 -13.21 -1.04
CA PRO A 184 25.49 -12.68 -1.96
C PRO A 184 24.06 -13.05 -1.52
N ASN A 185 23.17 -12.05 -1.54
CA ASN A 185 21.71 -12.20 -1.48
C ASN A 185 21.05 -12.55 -0.13
N ARG A 186 21.61 -12.14 1.02
CA ARG A 186 20.90 -12.23 2.31
C ARG A 186 19.66 -11.33 2.39
N THR A 187 19.67 -10.19 1.71
CA THR A 187 18.55 -9.23 1.75
C THR A 187 17.29 -9.75 1.07
N GLY A 188 17.40 -10.43 -0.07
CA GLY A 188 16.25 -11.03 -0.76
C GLY A 188 15.53 -12.06 0.12
N ALA A 189 16.27 -13.05 0.63
CA ALA A 189 15.72 -14.10 1.50
C ALA A 189 15.15 -13.57 2.83
N ARG A 190 15.64 -12.42 3.32
CA ARG A 190 15.12 -11.78 4.53
C ARG A 190 13.85 -10.97 4.23
N LEU A 191 13.84 -10.24 3.11
CA LEU A 191 12.66 -9.54 2.63
C LEU A 191 11.52 -10.52 2.37
N GLU A 192 11.77 -11.64 1.72
CA GLU A 192 10.77 -12.70 1.50
C GLU A 192 10.17 -13.21 2.82
N ARG A 193 10.99 -13.41 3.86
CA ARG A 193 10.50 -13.81 5.19
C ARG A 193 9.63 -12.74 5.85
N ILE A 194 10.05 -11.48 5.80
CA ILE A 194 9.28 -10.35 6.33
C ILE A 194 7.93 -10.24 5.60
N LEU A 195 7.93 -10.39 4.28
CA LEU A 195 6.74 -10.35 3.46
C LEU A 195 5.80 -11.52 3.75
N ALA A 196 6.33 -12.74 3.87
CA ALA A 196 5.55 -13.91 4.24
C ALA A 196 4.98 -13.83 5.68
N GLU A 197 5.65 -13.12 6.57
CA GLU A 197 5.15 -12.87 7.92
C GLU A 197 4.07 -11.79 7.93
N ALA A 198 4.23 -10.72 7.12
CA ALA A 198 3.21 -9.71 6.92
C ALA A 198 1.95 -10.29 6.24
N ASP A 199 2.08 -11.22 5.31
CA ASP A 199 0.95 -11.90 4.67
C ASP A 199 0.18 -12.80 5.67
N ARG A 200 0.91 -13.48 6.56
CA ARG A 200 0.33 -14.35 7.61
C ARG A 200 -0.59 -13.62 8.60
N THR A 201 -0.35 -12.34 8.88
CA THR A 201 -1.24 -11.56 9.77
C THR A 201 -2.63 -11.37 9.16
N PHE A 202 -2.76 -11.52 7.83
CA PHE A 202 -4.02 -11.46 7.11
C PHE A 202 -4.67 -12.85 6.93
N THR A 203 -3.90 -13.95 6.88
CA THR A 203 -4.42 -15.33 6.68
C THR A 203 -5.20 -15.89 7.88
N THR A 204 -4.79 -15.58 9.13
CA THR A 204 -5.47 -16.08 10.35
C THR A 204 -6.91 -15.56 10.52
N THR A 205 -7.33 -14.65 9.66
CA THR A 205 -8.65 -14.02 9.70
C THR A 205 -9.70 -14.78 8.89
N THR A 206 -9.28 -15.55 7.87
CA THR A 206 -10.21 -16.19 6.93
C THR A 206 -10.73 -17.54 7.43
N ALA A 207 -10.01 -18.20 8.35
CA ALA A 207 -10.39 -19.52 8.88
C ALA A 207 -11.42 -19.48 10.03
N GLY A 208 -11.92 -18.29 10.40
CA GLY A 208 -12.82 -18.08 11.54
C GLY A 208 -14.27 -17.76 11.19
N ARG A 209 -14.74 -18.08 9.98
CA ARG A 209 -16.14 -17.92 9.57
C ARG A 209 -16.72 -19.19 8.98
#